data_AF-A0A1D2NF86-F1
#
_entry.id   AF-A0A1D2NF86-F1
#
_cell.length_a   1.000
_cell.length_b   1.000
_cell.length_c   1.000
_cell.angle_alpha   90.00
_cell.angle_beta   90.00
_cell.angle_gamma   90.00
#
_symmetry.space_group_name_H-M   'P 1'
#
loop_
_entity.id
_entity.type
_entity.pdbx_description
1 polymer ?
#
loop_
_entity_poly.entity_id
_entity_poly.type
_entity_poly.pdbx_seq_one_letter_code
_entity_poly.pdbx_strand_id
1 'polypeptide(L)'
;MAARGGVDSKLYETLGVTRGASESEIKRAYHKLAKEFHPDKNPAAGDRFKEISFAYDVLSDQKKRDIYDRYGLKGLQEGAGSREDLFGGFGGDIFSEFFGGSGMFFGGGGGHSRTRKGEDTLKALKVSLEDLYNGKSFKIKHTRNAVCGECIGSGTQSGKSAKPCQDCRGAGVKMQYRQLGPGLVQQIQTVCHKCSGQGNVIADKDKCKTCEGKKVAQDAKEIEVHVDKGMTHGMKITMSGEGDEEVATPGVQPGDLIFVIQQEAHSLFERQGDNLIMKHTLTLSESLCGFQFVIRHLDGRDLVITRTPGHVVPSDSIQIVENEGMPQYKRPFDKGHLLIRFKVEFPQNHFKDEQTLKLLETLLPARPEFVMPTGDNVEEVDLNDHHPTDYNATQESDDDDEPHGARVGCAQQ
;
A
#
# COMPACT_ATOMS: atom_id res chain seq x y z
N MET A 1 14.46 -27.38 61.94
CA MET A 1 14.32 -27.71 60.50
C MET A 1 12.85 -27.59 60.14
N ALA A 2 12.47 -26.52 59.45
CA ALA A 2 11.12 -26.32 58.94
C ALA A 2 11.24 -25.84 57.49
N ALA A 3 10.73 -26.65 56.56
CA ALA A 3 10.77 -26.42 55.13
C ALA A 3 10.00 -25.12 54.79
N ARG A 4 10.72 -24.10 54.33
CA ARG A 4 10.12 -22.89 53.75
C ARG A 4 9.66 -23.23 52.33
N GLY A 5 8.37 -23.03 52.07
CA GLY A 5 7.73 -23.29 50.78
C GLY A 5 8.49 -22.66 49.61
N GLY A 6 8.61 -23.43 48.53
CA GLY A 6 9.33 -23.06 47.32
C GLY A 6 8.74 -21.81 46.67
N VAL A 7 9.39 -20.68 46.91
CA VAL A 7 9.18 -19.44 46.16
C VAL A 7 9.70 -19.68 44.73
N ASP A 8 9.09 -19.06 43.73
CA ASP A 8 9.39 -19.18 42.29
C ASP A 8 10.76 -18.55 41.93
N SER A 9 11.73 -19.31 41.41
CA SER A 9 13.10 -18.83 41.05
C SER A 9 13.30 -18.65 39.55
N LYS A 10 12.25 -18.88 38.75
CA LYS A 10 12.33 -19.03 37.30
C LYS A 10 12.95 -17.81 36.60
N LEU A 11 12.60 -16.59 36.98
CA LEU A 11 13.11 -15.37 36.32
C LEU A 11 14.60 -15.11 36.61
N TYR A 12 15.06 -15.46 37.81
CA TYR A 12 16.47 -15.35 38.16
C TYR A 12 17.31 -16.39 37.42
N GLU A 13 16.78 -17.60 37.26
CA GLU A 13 17.39 -18.67 36.46
C GLU A 13 17.46 -18.31 34.97
N THR A 14 16.42 -17.68 34.41
CA THR A 14 16.40 -17.19 33.02
C THR A 14 17.51 -16.17 32.74
N LEU A 15 17.82 -15.29 33.69
CA LEU A 15 18.94 -14.34 33.57
C LEU A 15 20.28 -14.94 34.04
N GLY A 16 20.30 -16.15 34.60
CA GLY A 16 21.50 -16.79 35.14
C GLY A 16 22.09 -16.08 36.36
N VAL A 17 21.26 -15.41 37.16
CA VAL A 17 21.67 -14.65 38.36
C VAL A 17 21.04 -15.25 39.62
N THR A 18 21.62 -14.93 40.78
CA THR A 18 21.04 -15.37 42.06
C THR A 18 19.91 -14.43 42.50
N ARG A 19 19.01 -14.89 43.39
CA ARG A 19 17.94 -14.06 43.96
C ARG A 19 18.42 -12.80 44.68
N GLY A 20 19.62 -12.86 45.25
CA GLY A 20 20.26 -11.74 45.93
C GLY A 20 20.99 -10.77 44.98
N ALA A 21 20.90 -10.98 43.66
CA ALA A 21 21.63 -10.18 42.70
C ALA A 21 21.25 -8.70 42.76
N SER A 22 22.25 -7.83 42.68
CA SER A 22 22.02 -6.39 42.61
C SER A 22 21.38 -6.00 41.27
N GLU A 23 20.75 -4.83 41.20
CA GLU A 23 20.20 -4.28 39.95
C GLU A 23 21.29 -4.19 38.85
N SER A 24 22.52 -3.85 39.24
CA SER A 24 23.67 -3.77 38.34
C SER A 24 24.09 -5.14 37.79
N GLU A 25 23.96 -6.22 38.56
CA GLU A 25 24.21 -7.59 38.12
C GLU A 25 23.12 -8.09 37.18
N ILE A 26 21.86 -7.81 37.48
CA ILE A 26 20.69 -8.12 36.63
C ILE A 26 20.81 -7.43 35.27
N LYS A 27 21.14 -6.13 35.26
CA LYS A 27 21.36 -5.37 34.03
C LYS A 27 22.53 -5.89 33.21
N ARG A 28 23.63 -6.28 33.85
CA ARG A 28 24.80 -6.85 33.17
C ARG A 28 24.49 -8.20 32.54
N ALA A 29 23.76 -9.05 33.25
CA ALA A 29 23.33 -10.36 32.76
C ALA A 29 22.40 -10.22 31.54
N TYR A 30 21.41 -9.31 31.62
CA TYR A 30 20.53 -8.98 30.50
C TYR A 30 21.31 -8.52 29.27
N HIS A 31 22.22 -7.55 29.39
CA HIS A 31 23.00 -7.06 28.24
C HIS A 31 23.85 -8.16 27.57
N LYS A 32 24.39 -9.10 28.37
CA LYS A 32 25.16 -10.23 27.84
C LYS A 32 24.25 -11.16 27.03
N LEU A 33 23.12 -11.56 27.60
CA LEU A 33 22.16 -12.48 26.97
C LEU A 33 21.42 -11.84 25.78
N ALA A 34 21.07 -10.57 25.87
CA ALA A 34 20.42 -9.83 24.79
C ALA A 34 21.32 -9.68 23.56
N LYS A 35 22.65 -9.59 23.75
CA LYS A 35 23.62 -9.56 22.65
C LYS A 35 23.80 -10.93 22.00
N GLU A 36 23.69 -12.00 22.78
CA GLU A 36 23.85 -13.39 22.34
C GLU A 36 22.60 -13.91 21.59
N PHE A 37 21.41 -13.54 22.07
CA PHE A 37 20.12 -14.01 21.53
C PHE A 37 19.37 -12.93 20.73
N HIS A 38 20.07 -11.88 20.25
CA HIS A 38 19.42 -10.82 19.47
C HIS A 38 18.80 -11.40 18.18
N PRO A 39 17.53 -11.07 17.85
CA PRO A 39 16.82 -11.67 16.71
C PRO A 39 17.50 -11.40 15.35
N ASP A 40 18.22 -10.29 15.24
CA ASP A 40 19.02 -9.93 14.04
C ASP A 40 20.22 -10.88 13.80
N LYS A 41 20.80 -11.44 14.87
CA LYS A 41 21.96 -12.35 14.78
C LYS A 41 21.57 -13.82 14.88
N ASN A 42 20.42 -14.12 15.48
CA ASN A 42 19.95 -15.47 15.67
C ASN A 42 18.41 -15.54 15.55
N PRO A 43 17.87 -15.61 14.31
CA PRO A 43 16.42 -15.57 14.05
C PRO A 43 15.65 -16.72 14.69
N ALA A 44 16.32 -17.85 14.96
CA ALA A 44 15.73 -19.04 15.58
C ALA A 44 15.66 -18.97 17.12
N ALA A 45 16.24 -17.94 17.74
CA ALA A 45 16.28 -17.77 19.20
C ALA A 45 15.30 -16.72 19.74
N GLY A 46 14.32 -16.31 18.92
CA GLY A 46 13.36 -15.27 19.28
C GLY A 46 12.61 -15.55 20.59
N ASP A 47 12.24 -16.79 20.87
CA ASP A 47 11.50 -17.14 22.08
C ASP A 47 12.33 -17.02 23.36
N ARG A 48 13.62 -17.39 23.29
CA ARG A 48 14.55 -17.16 24.41
C ARG A 48 14.79 -15.68 24.65
N PHE A 49 14.89 -14.88 23.59
CA PHE A 49 15.05 -13.43 23.72
C PHE A 49 13.84 -12.79 24.40
N LYS A 50 12.62 -13.25 24.08
CA LYS A 50 11.39 -12.81 24.77
C LYS A 50 11.43 -13.16 26.26
N GLU A 51 11.83 -14.38 26.62
CA GLU A 51 11.94 -14.81 28.02
C GLU A 51 12.97 -13.98 28.80
N ILE A 52 14.15 -13.72 28.22
CA ILE A 52 15.20 -12.88 28.81
C ILE A 52 14.71 -11.44 29.02
N SER A 53 13.99 -10.90 28.05
CA SER A 53 13.44 -9.54 28.12
C SER A 53 12.36 -9.42 29.18
N PHE A 54 11.48 -10.42 29.29
CA PHE A 54 10.46 -10.48 30.34
C PHE A 54 11.09 -10.58 31.74
N ALA A 55 12.08 -11.45 31.92
CA ALA A 55 12.79 -11.57 33.20
C ALA A 55 13.46 -10.25 33.60
N TYR A 56 14.05 -9.52 32.65
CA TYR A 56 14.64 -8.21 32.93
C TYR A 56 13.59 -7.15 33.29
N ASP A 57 12.45 -7.07 32.60
CA ASP A 57 11.40 -6.09 32.93
C ASP A 57 10.87 -6.26 34.36
N VAL A 58 10.66 -7.51 34.78
CA VAL A 58 10.17 -7.80 36.14
C VAL A 58 11.24 -7.58 37.21
N LEU A 59 12.50 -7.95 36.93
CA LEU A 59 13.58 -7.90 37.93
C LEU A 59 14.31 -6.55 37.99
N SER A 60 14.16 -5.70 36.97
CA SER A 60 14.76 -4.35 36.96
C SER A 60 13.94 -3.32 37.72
N ASP A 61 12.61 -3.47 37.80
CA ASP A 61 11.76 -2.60 38.60
C ASP A 61 11.63 -3.16 40.03
N GLN A 62 12.04 -2.36 41.02
CA GLN A 62 12.03 -2.76 42.43
C GLN A 62 10.62 -3.16 42.93
N LYS A 63 9.56 -2.50 42.46
CA LYS A 63 8.19 -2.83 42.85
C LYS A 63 7.73 -4.14 42.22
N LYS A 64 8.03 -4.37 40.93
CA LYS A 64 7.69 -5.63 40.24
C LYS A 64 8.47 -6.80 40.84
N ARG A 65 9.76 -6.60 41.14
CA ARG A 65 10.62 -7.58 41.80
C ARG A 65 10.10 -7.95 43.18
N ASP A 66 9.72 -6.97 44.00
CA ASP A 66 9.15 -7.21 45.32
C ASP A 66 7.84 -8.03 45.27
N ILE A 67 6.98 -7.79 44.27
CA ILE A 67 5.75 -8.57 44.07
C ILE A 67 6.09 -10.00 43.63
N TYR A 68 7.02 -10.15 42.69
CA TYR A 68 7.50 -11.46 42.23
C TYR A 68 8.14 -12.28 43.37
N ASP A 69 8.98 -11.66 44.19
CA ASP A 69 9.67 -12.31 45.30
C ASP A 69 8.70 -12.74 46.41
N ARG A 70 7.58 -12.02 46.60
CA ARG A 70 6.57 -12.32 47.63
C ARG A 70 5.52 -13.32 47.18
N TYR A 71 5.09 -13.25 45.93
CA TYR A 71 3.88 -13.94 45.44
C TYR A 71 4.12 -14.79 44.18
N GLY A 72 5.35 -14.83 43.65
CA GLY A 72 5.71 -15.54 42.43
C GLY A 72 5.04 -14.94 41.18
N LEU A 73 5.10 -15.65 40.05
CA LEU A 73 4.49 -15.20 38.79
C LEU A 73 2.99 -14.90 38.91
N LYS A 74 2.27 -15.61 39.80
CA LYS A 74 0.82 -15.41 40.01
C LYS A 74 0.49 -14.04 40.63
N GLY A 75 1.35 -13.52 41.51
CA GLY A 75 1.15 -12.21 42.11
C GLY A 75 1.30 -11.04 41.13
N LEU A 76 2.13 -11.21 40.09
CA LEU A 76 2.23 -10.24 39.00
C LEU A 76 0.94 -10.15 38.18
N GLN A 77 0.16 -11.23 38.12
CA GLN A 77 -1.09 -11.31 37.35
C GLN A 77 -2.28 -10.69 38.12
N GLU A 78 -2.32 -10.82 39.44
CA GLU A 78 -3.40 -10.31 40.29
C GLU A 78 -3.15 -8.88 40.81
N GLY A 79 -1.89 -8.42 40.88
CA GLY A 79 -1.51 -7.09 41.38
C GLY A 79 -1.55 -5.97 40.34
N ALA A 80 -1.79 -6.27 39.07
CA ALA A 80 -1.78 -5.28 37.98
C ALA A 80 -3.20 -4.75 37.69
N GLY A 81 -3.62 -3.74 38.45
CA GLY A 81 -4.67 -2.84 38.00
C GLY A 81 -4.21 -2.16 36.70
N SER A 82 -4.95 -2.39 35.62
CA SER A 82 -4.65 -1.98 34.24
C SER A 82 -3.49 -2.74 33.59
N ARG A 83 -3.86 -3.57 32.59
CA ARG A 83 -2.99 -4.27 31.63
C ARG A 83 -2.02 -3.35 30.87
N GLU A 84 -2.24 -2.05 30.92
CA GLU A 84 -1.54 -1.01 30.16
C GLU A 84 -0.24 -0.55 30.85
N ASP A 85 -0.16 -0.56 32.19
CA ASP A 85 1.03 -0.11 32.93
C ASP A 85 2.09 -1.21 33.13
N LEU A 86 1.73 -2.49 32.94
CA LEU A 86 2.68 -3.59 33.14
C LEU A 86 3.52 -3.91 31.89
N PHE A 87 3.06 -3.54 30.69
CA PHE A 87 3.67 -3.92 29.40
C PHE A 87 3.73 -2.75 28.39
N GLY A 88 4.21 -1.59 28.83
CA GLY A 88 4.39 -0.39 27.99
C GLY A 88 5.43 -0.48 26.86
N GLY A 89 5.70 -1.67 26.31
CA GLY A 89 6.71 -1.83 25.24
C GLY A 89 6.78 -3.18 24.54
N PHE A 90 6.06 -4.21 25.00
CA PHE A 90 6.00 -5.51 24.33
C PHE A 90 4.54 -5.97 24.28
N GLY A 91 4.04 -6.20 23.07
CA GLY A 91 2.64 -6.49 22.79
C GLY A 91 2.05 -7.58 23.69
N GLY A 92 0.79 -7.38 24.08
CA GLY A 92 0.03 -8.27 24.97
C GLY A 92 -0.23 -9.69 24.45
N ASP A 93 0.46 -10.12 23.39
CA ASP A 93 0.45 -11.48 22.82
C ASP A 93 1.43 -12.42 23.56
N ILE A 94 2.48 -11.90 24.19
CA ILE A 94 3.48 -12.71 24.91
C ILE A 94 2.90 -13.34 26.18
N PHE A 95 1.96 -12.65 26.85
CA PHE A 95 1.31 -13.20 28.04
C PHE A 95 0.32 -14.32 27.67
N SER A 96 -0.38 -14.21 26.54
CA SER A 96 -1.29 -15.26 26.05
C SER A 96 -0.56 -16.53 25.60
N GLU A 97 0.66 -16.43 25.10
CA GLU A 97 1.43 -17.60 24.63
C GLU A 97 2.13 -18.33 25.79
N PHE A 98 2.56 -17.62 26.83
CA PHE A 98 3.20 -18.21 28.01
C PHE A 98 2.20 -18.77 29.05
N PHE A 99 0.97 -18.22 29.13
CA PHE A 99 -0.08 -18.68 30.06
C PHE A 99 -1.25 -19.43 29.38
N GLY A 100 -1.30 -19.49 28.04
CA GLY A 100 -2.38 -20.11 27.26
C GLY A 100 -2.33 -21.64 27.15
N GLY A 101 -1.69 -22.30 28.11
CA GLY A 101 -1.43 -23.74 28.13
C GLY A 101 -2.31 -24.54 29.09
N SER A 102 -3.60 -24.21 29.25
CA SER A 102 -4.59 -25.17 29.74
C SER A 102 -5.99 -24.74 29.33
N GLY A 103 -6.56 -25.46 28.35
CA GLY A 103 -7.97 -25.38 28.05
C GLY A 103 -8.82 -25.78 29.26
N MET A 104 -10.05 -25.26 29.25
CA MET A 104 -11.15 -25.45 30.20
C MET A 104 -11.14 -24.46 31.38
N PHE A 105 -12.28 -23.77 31.55
CA PHE A 105 -12.64 -22.85 32.64
C PHE A 105 -12.14 -21.41 32.54
N PHE A 106 -12.78 -20.59 31.71
CA PHE A 106 -13.54 -19.38 32.13
C PHE A 106 -13.91 -18.55 30.89
N GLY A 107 -15.17 -18.70 30.46
CA GLY A 107 -15.81 -17.72 29.60
C GLY A 107 -16.26 -16.52 30.42
N GLY A 108 -16.15 -15.32 29.86
CA GLY A 108 -16.89 -14.16 30.34
C GLY A 108 -16.08 -12.87 30.45
N GLY A 109 -16.33 -11.95 29.51
CA GLY A 109 -16.49 -10.53 29.81
C GLY A 109 -15.24 -9.75 30.23
N GLY A 110 -14.52 -9.22 29.25
CA GLY A 110 -13.46 -8.24 29.47
C GLY A 110 -13.15 -7.45 28.21
N GLY A 111 -14.20 -7.03 27.49
CA GLY A 111 -14.04 -6.16 26.33
C GLY A 111 -13.52 -4.81 26.81
N HIS A 112 -12.25 -4.53 26.55
CA HIS A 112 -11.81 -3.15 26.42
C HIS A 112 -12.77 -2.47 25.46
N SER A 113 -13.51 -1.49 25.95
CA SER A 113 -14.22 -0.53 25.12
C SER A 113 -13.19 0.29 24.37
N ARG A 114 -12.52 -0.32 23.38
CA ARG A 114 -12.08 0.44 22.22
C ARG A 114 -13.36 1.03 21.68
N THR A 115 -13.51 2.35 21.78
CA THR A 115 -14.44 3.10 20.96
C THR A 115 -14.34 2.49 19.57
N ARG A 116 -15.39 1.78 19.14
CA ARG A 116 -15.39 1.19 17.81
C ARG A 116 -15.33 2.41 16.88
N LYS A 117 -14.22 2.57 16.15
CA LYS A 117 -14.12 3.59 15.12
C LYS A 117 -14.87 3.05 13.89
N GLY A 118 -15.60 3.92 13.21
CA GLY A 118 -16.20 3.60 11.92
C GLY A 118 -15.13 3.22 10.89
N GLU A 119 -15.54 2.56 9.81
CA GLU A 119 -14.62 2.22 8.72
C GLU A 119 -14.10 3.48 8.02
N ASP A 120 -12.82 3.49 7.68
CA ASP A 120 -12.21 4.62 6.98
C ASP A 120 -12.65 4.62 5.50
N THR A 121 -13.02 5.80 4.98
CA THR A 121 -13.43 5.98 3.59
C THR A 121 -12.24 6.38 2.73
N LEU A 122 -11.89 5.58 1.73
CA LEU A 122 -10.84 5.91 0.75
C LEU A 122 -11.43 6.65 -0.45
N LYS A 123 -10.88 7.81 -0.83
CA LYS A 123 -11.22 8.53 -2.07
C LYS A 123 -9.97 8.81 -2.90
N ALA A 124 -10.03 8.54 -4.20
CA ALA A 124 -8.95 8.90 -5.11
C ALA A 124 -9.05 10.39 -5.47
N LEU A 125 -7.99 11.15 -5.21
CA LEU A 125 -7.86 12.55 -5.63
C LEU A 125 -6.98 12.60 -6.87
N LYS A 126 -7.59 12.90 -8.02
CA LYS A 126 -6.86 13.10 -9.26
C LYS A 126 -6.14 14.45 -9.22
N VAL A 127 -4.82 14.43 -9.45
CA VAL A 127 -3.97 15.62 -9.39
C VAL A 127 -3.05 15.66 -10.59
N SER A 128 -2.97 16.81 -11.26
CA SER A 128 -2.07 17.00 -12.39
C SER A 128 -0.62 17.15 -11.93
N LEU A 129 0.34 17.01 -12.86
CA LEU A 129 1.76 17.11 -12.51
C LEU A 129 2.15 18.55 -12.12
N GLU A 130 1.50 19.56 -12.72
CA GLU A 130 1.66 20.98 -12.40
C GLU A 130 1.16 21.30 -10.98
N ASP A 131 0.02 20.71 -10.61
CA ASP A 131 -0.56 20.89 -9.27
C ASP A 131 0.35 20.24 -8.20
N LEU A 132 1.02 19.12 -8.50
CA LEU A 132 2.03 18.50 -7.62
C LEU A 132 3.34 19.31 -7.55
N TYR A 133 3.68 20.05 -8.61
CA TYR A 133 4.89 20.89 -8.65
C TYR A 133 4.69 22.20 -7.87
N ASN A 134 3.57 22.87 -8.09
CA ASN A 134 3.27 24.19 -7.51
C ASN A 134 2.56 24.11 -6.16
N GLY A 135 1.93 22.98 -5.84
CA GLY A 135 1.03 22.84 -4.70
C GLY A 135 -0.32 23.52 -4.96
N LYS A 136 -1.40 22.93 -4.48
CA LYS A 136 -2.76 23.43 -4.71
C LYS A 136 -3.75 22.93 -3.65
N SER A 137 -4.68 23.80 -3.29
CA SER A 137 -5.86 23.41 -2.52
C SER A 137 -7.00 22.99 -3.44
N PHE A 138 -7.54 21.79 -3.21
CA PHE A 138 -8.72 21.28 -3.90
C PHE A 138 -9.94 21.39 -3.00
N LYS A 139 -11.03 21.98 -3.50
CA LYS A 139 -12.33 21.99 -2.82
C LYS A 139 -13.16 20.83 -3.34
N ILE A 140 -13.36 19.81 -2.50
CA ILE A 140 -14.04 18.58 -2.87
C ILE A 140 -15.37 18.51 -2.11
N LYS A 141 -16.46 18.34 -2.86
CA LYS A 141 -17.76 18.04 -2.28
C LYS A 141 -17.77 16.59 -1.81
N HIS A 142 -17.88 16.40 -0.51
CA HIS A 142 -17.96 15.09 0.12
C HIS A 142 -19.35 14.92 0.75
N THR A 143 -20.07 13.89 0.33
CA THR A 143 -21.29 13.44 0.99
C THR A 143 -20.95 12.30 1.92
N ARG A 144 -21.29 12.44 3.20
CA ARG A 144 -21.16 11.38 4.22
C ARG A 144 -22.50 11.07 4.86
N ASN A 145 -22.63 9.88 5.43
CA ASN A 145 -23.71 9.60 6.37
C ASN A 145 -23.32 10.15 7.75
N ALA A 146 -24.13 11.06 8.29
CA ALA A 146 -23.97 11.59 9.64
C ALA A 146 -25.24 11.34 10.46
N VAL A 147 -25.13 11.36 11.80
CA VAL A 147 -26.31 11.30 12.68
C VAL A 147 -27.32 12.35 12.25
N CYS A 148 -28.56 11.92 12.02
CA CYS A 148 -29.62 12.82 11.58
C CYS A 148 -29.88 13.90 12.65
N GLY A 149 -29.63 15.16 12.31
CA GLY A 149 -29.77 16.29 13.23
C GLY A 149 -31.20 16.52 13.73
N GLU A 150 -32.22 16.19 12.93
CA GLU A 150 -33.63 16.38 13.31
C GLU A 150 -34.10 15.41 14.40
N CYS A 151 -33.63 14.16 14.35
CA CYS A 151 -34.03 13.12 15.31
C CYS A 151 -32.90 12.76 16.30
N ILE A 152 -31.72 13.37 16.15
CA ILE A 152 -30.52 13.13 16.98
C ILE A 152 -30.25 11.61 17.10
N GLY A 153 -30.38 10.89 15.99
CA GLY A 153 -30.16 9.44 15.94
C GLY A 153 -31.28 8.58 16.56
N SER A 154 -32.42 9.14 17.00
CA SER A 154 -33.55 8.34 17.48
C SER A 154 -34.24 7.57 16.34
N GLY A 155 -34.23 8.13 15.12
CA GLY A 155 -34.96 7.65 13.96
C GLY A 155 -36.46 7.98 13.99
N THR A 156 -36.95 8.62 15.05
CA THR A 156 -38.36 8.97 15.23
C THR A 156 -38.60 10.46 15.08
N GLN A 157 -39.78 10.85 14.58
CA GLN A 157 -40.16 12.27 14.50
C GLN A 157 -40.45 12.83 15.90
N SER A 158 -40.99 11.99 16.80
CA SER A 158 -41.33 12.36 18.17
C SER A 158 -40.14 12.42 19.14
N GLY A 159 -38.94 12.00 18.72
CA GLY A 159 -37.77 11.85 19.59
C GLY A 159 -37.87 10.71 20.61
N LYS A 160 -39.00 9.98 20.65
CA LYS A 160 -39.21 8.85 21.57
C LYS A 160 -38.45 7.61 21.10
N SER A 161 -38.02 6.79 22.06
CA SER A 161 -37.34 5.52 21.81
C SER A 161 -38.24 4.57 21.01
N ALA A 162 -37.69 3.99 19.95
CA ALA A 162 -38.35 2.98 19.15
C ALA A 162 -38.74 1.76 19.99
N LYS A 163 -39.87 1.11 19.67
CA LYS A 163 -40.33 -0.06 20.43
C LYS A 163 -39.42 -1.27 20.11
N PRO A 164 -39.09 -2.13 21.10
CA PRO A 164 -38.33 -3.33 20.82
C PRO A 164 -39.08 -4.24 19.87
N CYS A 165 -38.36 -4.82 18.91
CA CYS A 165 -38.92 -5.75 17.95
C CYS A 165 -39.40 -7.01 18.68
N GLN A 166 -40.69 -7.33 18.59
CA GLN A 166 -41.28 -8.48 19.29
C GLN A 166 -40.75 -9.83 18.74
N ASP A 167 -40.36 -9.83 17.48
CA ASP A 167 -39.92 -11.01 16.74
C ASP A 167 -38.52 -11.48 17.13
N CYS A 168 -37.59 -10.56 17.39
CA CYS A 168 -36.24 -10.87 17.87
C CYS A 168 -36.02 -10.44 19.32
N ARG A 169 -37.06 -9.93 20.00
CA ARG A 169 -37.04 -9.39 21.37
C ARG A 169 -35.90 -8.38 21.60
N GLY A 170 -35.66 -7.51 20.64
CA GLY A 170 -34.56 -6.53 20.72
C GLY A 170 -33.20 -7.03 20.22
N ALA A 171 -33.03 -8.32 19.93
CA ALA A 171 -31.72 -8.90 19.59
C ALA A 171 -31.24 -8.59 18.17
N GLY A 172 -32.10 -8.09 17.27
CA GLY A 172 -31.75 -7.82 15.87
C GLY A 172 -31.57 -9.05 14.99
N VAL A 173 -31.37 -10.23 15.58
CA VAL A 173 -31.16 -11.52 14.91
C VAL A 173 -32.11 -12.59 15.45
N LYS A 174 -32.38 -13.63 14.65
CA LYS A 174 -33.12 -14.82 15.05
C LYS A 174 -32.23 -16.05 14.89
N MET A 175 -32.26 -16.95 15.86
CA MET A 175 -31.58 -18.24 15.79
C MET A 175 -32.44 -19.22 15.00
N GLN A 176 -31.95 -19.68 13.87
CA GLN A 176 -32.59 -20.71 13.05
C GLN A 176 -31.80 -22.01 13.16
N TYR A 177 -32.48 -23.08 13.55
CA TYR A 177 -31.88 -24.41 13.63
C TYR A 177 -32.00 -25.08 12.27
N ARG A 178 -30.87 -25.41 11.63
CA ARG A 178 -30.82 -26.21 10.40
C ARG A 178 -30.32 -27.61 10.73
N GLN A 179 -31.18 -28.61 10.53
CA GLN A 179 -30.84 -30.00 10.76
C GLN A 179 -30.06 -30.51 9.52
N LEU A 180 -28.79 -30.85 9.71
CA LEU A 180 -27.89 -31.31 8.64
C LEU A 180 -27.80 -32.85 8.59
N GLY A 181 -28.35 -33.54 9.58
CA GLY A 181 -28.43 -35.00 9.64
C GLY A 181 -28.97 -35.50 10.99
N PRO A 182 -29.08 -36.83 11.18
CA PRO A 182 -29.48 -37.42 12.45
C PRO A 182 -28.51 -37.01 13.56
N GLY A 183 -29.00 -36.31 14.58
CA GLY A 183 -28.20 -35.87 15.73
C GLY A 183 -27.34 -34.61 15.51
N LEU A 184 -27.27 -34.06 14.29
CA LEU A 184 -26.48 -32.85 14.00
C LEU A 184 -27.38 -31.67 13.62
N VAL A 185 -27.56 -30.75 14.57
CA VAL A 185 -28.24 -29.46 14.37
C VAL A 185 -27.22 -28.33 14.34
N GLN A 186 -27.22 -27.54 13.28
CA GLN A 186 -26.44 -26.30 13.19
C GLN A 186 -27.34 -25.13 13.58
N GLN A 187 -26.89 -24.33 14.56
CA GLN A 187 -27.50 -23.04 14.86
C GLN A 187 -26.95 -22.00 13.89
N ILE A 188 -27.82 -21.41 13.06
CA ILE A 188 -27.48 -20.32 12.15
C ILE A 188 -28.16 -19.05 12.66
N GLN A 189 -27.39 -17.97 12.77
CA GLN A 189 -27.88 -16.65 13.14
C GLN A 189 -28.32 -15.92 11.88
N THR A 190 -29.63 -15.69 11.72
CA THR A 190 -30.20 -14.96 10.58
C THR A 190 -30.65 -13.57 11.03
N VAL A 191 -30.40 -12.53 10.22
CA VAL A 191 -30.90 -11.18 10.52
C VAL A 191 -32.43 -11.14 10.60
N CYS A 192 -32.98 -10.48 11.62
CA CYS A 192 -34.42 -10.41 11.79
C CYS A 192 -35.04 -9.54 10.70
N HIS A 193 -35.84 -10.14 9.80
CA HIS A 193 -36.48 -9.43 8.69
C HIS A 193 -37.45 -8.30 9.12
N LYS A 194 -38.06 -8.39 10.31
CA LYS A 194 -39.01 -7.35 10.78
C LYS A 194 -38.34 -6.07 11.25
N CYS A 195 -37.10 -6.13 11.74
CA CYS A 195 -36.37 -4.94 12.19
C CYS A 195 -35.08 -4.71 11.39
N SER A 196 -34.85 -5.49 10.33
CA SER A 196 -33.64 -5.45 9.50
C SER A 196 -32.34 -5.35 10.30
N GLY A 197 -32.20 -6.14 11.38
CA GLY A 197 -31.02 -6.11 12.24
C GLY A 197 -31.00 -5.03 13.35
N GLN A 198 -31.88 -4.03 13.30
CA GLN A 198 -31.83 -2.88 14.22
C GLN A 198 -32.35 -3.15 15.65
N GLY A 199 -33.00 -4.29 15.88
CA GLY A 199 -33.57 -4.66 17.19
C GLY A 199 -34.83 -3.90 17.61
N ASN A 200 -35.10 -2.74 17.01
CA ASN A 200 -36.29 -1.93 17.28
C ASN A 200 -37.16 -1.75 16.03
N VAL A 201 -38.44 -1.48 16.23
CA VAL A 201 -39.41 -1.19 15.17
C VAL A 201 -40.00 0.19 15.42
N ILE A 202 -39.89 1.05 14.42
CA ILE A 202 -40.48 2.39 14.41
C ILE A 202 -41.79 2.32 13.63
N ALA A 203 -42.88 2.83 14.22
CA ALA A 203 -44.16 2.90 13.53
C ALA A 203 -44.06 3.87 12.34
N ASP A 204 -44.65 3.54 11.19
CA ASP A 204 -44.50 4.34 9.96
C ASP A 204 -44.90 5.81 10.13
N LYS A 205 -45.90 6.08 10.96
CA LYS A 205 -46.37 7.43 11.28
C LYS A 205 -45.39 8.27 12.11
N ASP A 206 -44.44 7.62 12.77
CA ASP A 206 -43.45 8.25 13.65
C ASP A 206 -42.03 8.12 13.10
N LYS A 207 -41.85 7.67 11.85
CA LYS A 207 -40.54 7.69 11.19
C LYS A 207 -40.14 9.15 10.96
N CYS A 208 -38.90 9.48 11.30
CA CYS A 208 -38.32 10.77 10.94
C CYS A 208 -38.38 10.95 9.42
N LYS A 209 -38.79 12.14 8.96
CA LYS A 209 -38.96 12.44 7.52
C LYS A 209 -37.64 12.49 6.77
N THR A 210 -36.57 12.91 7.45
CA THR A 210 -35.25 13.15 6.84
C THR A 210 -34.39 11.89 6.77
N CYS A 211 -34.48 10.99 7.75
CA CYS A 211 -33.73 9.71 7.74
C CYS A 211 -34.59 8.47 7.49
N GLU A 212 -35.92 8.62 7.38
CA GLU A 212 -36.88 7.53 7.18
C GLU A 212 -36.76 6.37 8.21
N GLY A 213 -36.30 6.69 9.42
CA GLY A 213 -36.04 5.70 10.48
C GLY A 213 -34.65 5.05 10.45
N LYS A 214 -33.77 5.43 9.51
CA LYS A 214 -32.38 4.94 9.41
C LYS A 214 -31.42 5.57 10.43
N LYS A 215 -31.85 6.62 11.14
CA LYS A 215 -31.10 7.37 12.18
C LYS A 215 -29.90 8.19 11.65
N VAL A 216 -29.45 7.93 10.43
CA VAL A 216 -28.42 8.68 9.72
C VAL A 216 -29.03 9.41 8.52
N ALA A 217 -28.48 10.56 8.15
CA ALA A 217 -28.87 11.35 6.99
C ALA A 217 -27.61 11.70 6.17
N GLN A 218 -27.78 11.91 4.87
CA GLN A 218 -26.68 12.38 4.02
C GLN A 218 -26.39 13.85 4.31
N ASP A 219 -25.17 14.11 4.75
CA ASP A 219 -24.62 15.44 4.96
C ASP A 219 -23.60 15.74 3.86
N ALA A 220 -23.80 16.83 3.13
CA ALA A 220 -22.94 17.26 2.04
C ALA A 220 -22.05 18.42 2.52
N LYS A 221 -20.75 18.17 2.65
CA LYS A 221 -19.76 19.14 3.12
C LYS A 221 -18.71 19.40 2.05
N GLU A 222 -18.30 20.65 1.92
CA GLU A 222 -17.13 21.01 1.12
C GLU A 222 -15.88 20.89 2.00
N ILE A 223 -14.96 20.02 1.60
CA ILE A 223 -13.69 19.79 2.29
C ILE A 223 -12.58 20.38 1.41
N GLU A 224 -11.73 21.21 2.02
CA GLU A 224 -10.52 21.72 1.38
C GLU A 224 -9.35 20.78 1.66
N VAL A 225 -8.81 20.18 0.60
CA VAL A 225 -7.67 19.27 0.67
C VAL A 225 -6.44 19.98 0.11
N HIS A 226 -5.46 20.22 0.97
CA HIS A 226 -4.21 20.86 0.57
C HIS A 226 -3.22 19.81 0.05
N VAL A 227 -2.80 19.95 -1.21
CA VAL A 227 -1.76 19.13 -1.82
C VAL A 227 -0.45 19.91 -1.79
N ASP A 228 0.51 19.42 -1.02
CA ASP A 228 1.83 20.03 -0.90
C ASP A 228 2.70 19.77 -2.13
N LYS A 229 3.66 20.68 -2.34
CA LYS A 229 4.70 20.54 -3.36
C LYS A 229 5.48 19.25 -3.15
N GLY A 230 5.68 18.50 -4.23
CA GLY A 230 6.51 17.31 -4.24
C GLY A 230 5.82 16.04 -3.73
N MET A 231 4.55 16.11 -3.32
CA MET A 231 3.79 14.90 -2.98
C MET A 231 3.80 13.89 -4.14
N THR A 232 3.87 12.60 -3.82
CA THR A 232 4.00 11.50 -4.80
C THR A 232 2.68 10.78 -5.02
N HIS A 233 2.58 10.08 -6.15
CA HIS A 233 1.47 9.18 -6.43
C HIS A 233 1.31 8.14 -5.30
N GLY A 234 0.09 7.91 -4.83
CA GLY A 234 -0.23 6.97 -3.76
C GLY A 234 -0.09 7.54 -2.35
N MET A 235 0.42 8.76 -2.16
CA MET A 235 0.42 9.40 -0.84
C MET A 235 -1.01 9.65 -0.34
N LYS A 236 -1.18 9.51 0.97
CA LYS A 236 -2.48 9.59 1.65
C LYS A 236 -2.58 10.88 2.46
N ILE A 237 -3.65 11.64 2.22
CA ILE A 237 -4.03 12.80 3.04
C ILE A 237 -5.24 12.37 3.88
N THR A 238 -5.09 12.40 5.20
CA THR A 238 -6.13 11.92 6.13
C THR A 238 -6.88 13.09 6.73
N MET A 239 -8.20 13.08 6.59
CA MET A 239 -9.12 14.00 7.23
C MET A 239 -9.85 13.26 8.35
N SER A 240 -9.49 13.57 9.60
CA SER A 240 -9.97 12.83 10.75
C SER A 240 -11.45 13.07 11.02
N GLY A 241 -12.20 11.99 11.27
CA GLY A 241 -13.63 12.06 11.64
C GLY A 241 -14.58 12.54 10.54
N GLU A 242 -14.13 12.55 9.28
CA GLU A 242 -14.93 12.90 8.10
C GLU A 242 -15.43 11.67 7.32
N GLY A 243 -15.23 10.45 7.85
CA GLY A 243 -15.77 9.22 7.28
C GLY A 243 -17.26 9.01 7.54
N ASP A 244 -17.80 7.92 6.99
CA ASP A 244 -19.21 7.55 7.15
C ASP A 244 -19.54 7.06 8.56
N GLU A 245 -20.63 7.55 9.14
CA GLU A 245 -21.20 7.03 10.38
C GLU A 245 -22.20 5.93 10.04
N GLU A 246 -21.78 4.67 10.11
CA GLU A 246 -22.65 3.54 9.75
C GLU A 246 -23.79 3.29 10.74
N VAL A 247 -23.63 3.68 12.00
CA VAL A 247 -24.62 3.41 13.04
C VAL A 247 -24.61 4.52 14.07
N ALA A 248 -25.79 5.08 14.34
CA ALA A 248 -26.07 5.89 15.54
C ALA A 248 -26.00 5.02 16.82
N THR A 249 -24.91 4.26 16.97
CA THR A 249 -24.55 3.57 18.20
C THR A 249 -23.89 4.62 19.10
N PRO A 250 -24.41 4.87 20.30
CA PRO A 250 -23.79 5.82 21.21
C PRO A 250 -22.32 5.44 21.46
N GLY A 251 -21.39 6.35 21.15
CA GLY A 251 -19.96 6.22 21.44
C GLY A 251 -19.06 5.68 20.33
N VAL A 252 -19.56 5.46 19.11
CA VAL A 252 -18.73 5.12 17.94
C VAL A 252 -18.26 6.42 17.29
N GLN A 253 -16.93 6.61 17.19
CA GLN A 253 -16.38 7.75 16.46
C GLN A 253 -16.42 7.48 14.95
N PRO A 254 -16.74 8.47 14.11
CA PRO A 254 -16.68 8.31 12.66
C PRO A 254 -15.28 7.83 12.21
N GLY A 255 -15.26 7.10 11.11
CA GLY A 255 -14.02 6.77 10.42
C GLY A 255 -13.31 8.02 9.89
N ASP A 256 -12.11 7.85 9.35
CA ASP A 256 -11.40 8.93 8.67
C ASP A 256 -11.68 8.91 7.16
N LEU A 257 -11.67 10.09 6.56
CA LEU A 257 -11.70 10.23 5.11
C LEU A 257 -10.26 10.36 4.61
N ILE A 258 -9.80 9.38 3.85
CA ILE A 258 -8.43 9.32 3.36
C ILE A 258 -8.43 9.56 1.85
N PHE A 259 -7.83 10.67 1.44
CA PHE A 259 -7.59 10.97 0.03
C PHE A 259 -6.27 10.34 -0.43
N VAL A 260 -6.33 9.47 -1.43
CA VAL A 260 -5.15 8.89 -2.07
C VAL A 260 -4.85 9.70 -3.33
N ILE A 261 -3.66 10.28 -3.41
CA ILE A 261 -3.24 11.06 -4.58
C ILE A 261 -3.05 10.14 -5.77
N GLN A 262 -3.78 10.43 -6.85
CA GLN A 262 -3.66 9.78 -8.13
C GLN A 262 -3.11 10.80 -9.14
N GLN A 263 -1.80 10.72 -9.39
CA GLN A 263 -1.15 11.54 -10.42
C GLN A 263 -1.73 11.22 -11.80
N GLU A 264 -2.15 12.25 -12.52
CA GLU A 264 -2.58 12.17 -13.92
C GLU A 264 -1.37 12.12 -14.87
N ALA A 265 -1.55 11.44 -16.01
CA ALA A 265 -0.52 11.41 -17.05
C ALA A 265 -0.41 12.79 -17.71
N HIS A 266 0.81 13.28 -17.87
CA HIS A 266 1.10 14.53 -18.57
C HIS A 266 1.58 14.24 -20.00
N SER A 267 1.28 15.14 -20.94
CA SER A 267 1.56 14.93 -22.37
C SER A 267 3.05 14.99 -22.71
N LEU A 268 3.80 15.85 -22.02
CA LEU A 268 5.23 16.10 -22.31
C LEU A 268 6.19 15.50 -21.28
N PHE A 269 5.72 15.26 -20.05
CA PHE A 269 6.58 14.97 -18.91
C PHE A 269 6.12 13.68 -18.24
N GLU A 270 7.08 12.83 -17.93
CA GLU A 270 6.89 11.62 -17.15
C GLU A 270 7.69 11.76 -15.87
N ARG A 271 7.03 11.60 -14.72
CA ARG A 271 7.71 11.73 -13.42
C ARG A 271 8.39 10.41 -13.05
N GLN A 272 9.67 10.48 -12.71
CA GLN A 272 10.43 9.37 -12.12
C GLN A 272 11.03 9.82 -10.79
N GLY A 273 10.32 9.56 -9.68
CA GLY A 273 10.73 10.05 -8.36
C GLY A 273 10.71 11.57 -8.30
N ASP A 274 11.87 12.17 -8.01
CA ASP A 274 12.07 13.62 -8.01
C ASP A 274 12.47 14.16 -9.39
N ASN A 275 12.74 13.28 -10.35
CA ASN A 275 13.16 13.65 -11.68
C ASN A 275 11.98 13.70 -12.66
N LEU A 276 12.13 14.50 -13.71
CA LEU A 276 11.21 14.57 -14.83
C LEU A 276 11.88 14.02 -16.08
N ILE A 277 11.17 13.22 -16.85
CA ILE A 277 11.63 12.70 -18.13
C ILE A 277 10.78 13.32 -19.22
N MET A 278 11.40 13.76 -20.30
CA MET A 278 10.70 14.13 -21.52
C MET A 278 11.39 13.54 -22.72
N LYS A 279 10.62 13.33 -23.80
CA LYS A 279 11.15 12.89 -25.09
C LYS A 279 11.15 14.08 -26.03
N HIS A 280 12.26 14.31 -26.70
CA HIS A 280 12.38 15.37 -27.70
C HIS A 280 13.00 14.82 -28.98
N THR A 281 12.38 15.13 -30.11
CA THR A 281 12.85 14.71 -31.43
C THR A 281 13.72 15.81 -32.03
N LEU A 282 14.92 15.45 -32.46
CA LEU A 282 15.85 16.34 -33.15
C LEU A 282 16.04 15.87 -34.58
N THR A 283 16.24 16.80 -35.49
CA THR A 283 16.75 16.50 -36.83
C THR A 283 18.25 16.13 -36.77
N LEU A 284 18.74 15.38 -37.77
CA LEU A 284 20.17 15.07 -37.87
C LEU A 284 21.05 16.34 -37.89
N SER A 285 20.59 17.40 -38.56
CA SER A 285 21.29 18.69 -38.56
C SER A 285 21.38 19.32 -37.18
N GLU A 286 20.31 19.29 -36.38
CA GLU A 286 20.29 19.84 -35.02
C GLU A 286 21.19 19.01 -34.10
N SER A 287 21.16 17.69 -34.22
CA SER A 287 22.01 16.78 -33.46
C SER A 287 23.52 17.06 -33.66
N LEU A 288 23.93 17.43 -34.87
CA LEU A 288 25.34 17.67 -35.23
C LEU A 288 25.76 19.15 -35.06
N CYS A 289 24.93 20.08 -35.53
CA CYS A 289 25.25 21.49 -35.63
C CYS A 289 24.76 22.32 -34.44
N GLY A 290 24.17 21.68 -33.41
CA GLY A 290 23.59 22.37 -32.27
C GLY A 290 22.15 22.82 -32.52
N PHE A 291 21.46 23.16 -31.44
CA PHE A 291 20.04 23.52 -31.47
C PHE A 291 19.68 24.44 -30.32
N GLN A 292 18.54 25.11 -30.47
CA GLN A 292 17.90 25.87 -29.42
C GLN A 292 16.40 25.67 -29.52
N PHE A 293 15.76 25.26 -28.43
CA PHE A 293 14.31 25.13 -28.36
C PHE A 293 13.79 25.57 -27.00
N VAL A 294 12.48 25.88 -26.96
CA VAL A 294 11.81 26.39 -25.78
C VAL A 294 10.84 25.34 -25.26
N ILE A 295 10.86 25.13 -23.94
CA ILE A 295 9.94 24.23 -23.25
C ILE A 295 9.20 25.01 -22.18
N ARG A 296 7.87 24.92 -22.19
CA ARG A 296 7.04 25.39 -21.07
C ARG A 296 7.15 24.40 -19.91
N HIS A 297 7.71 24.83 -18.79
CA HIS A 297 7.81 24.02 -17.58
C HIS A 297 6.52 24.06 -16.75
N LEU A 298 6.45 23.25 -15.68
CA LEU A 298 5.26 23.00 -14.85
C LEU A 298 4.85 24.20 -14.00
N ASP A 299 5.77 25.14 -13.77
CA ASP A 299 5.51 26.43 -13.10
C ASP A 299 5.08 27.54 -14.05
N GLY A 300 4.95 27.23 -15.35
CA GLY A 300 4.58 28.19 -16.37
C GLY A 300 5.75 28.99 -16.95
N ARG A 301 7.00 28.78 -16.49
CA ARG A 301 8.18 29.43 -17.07
C ARG A 301 8.57 28.77 -18.40
N ASP A 302 9.13 29.57 -19.30
CA ASP A 302 9.74 29.09 -20.55
C ASP A 302 11.23 28.84 -20.33
N LEU A 303 11.64 27.57 -20.43
CA LEU A 303 13.03 27.15 -20.37
C LEU A 303 13.60 27.11 -21.79
N VAL A 304 14.65 27.89 -22.02
CA VAL A 304 15.39 27.88 -23.28
C VAL A 304 16.53 26.89 -23.15
N ILE A 305 16.46 25.79 -23.89
CA ILE A 305 17.50 24.77 -23.91
C ILE A 305 18.36 25.02 -25.14
N THR A 306 19.65 25.27 -24.90
CA THR A 306 20.63 25.57 -25.93
C THR A 306 21.75 24.54 -25.89
N ARG A 307 22.08 24.00 -27.05
CA ARG A 307 23.24 23.15 -27.29
C ARG A 307 24.13 23.80 -28.33
N THR A 308 25.38 24.05 -27.98
CA THR A 308 26.34 24.68 -28.87
C THR A 308 26.73 23.76 -30.04
N PRO A 309 27.00 24.33 -31.24
CA PRO A 309 27.51 23.56 -32.38
C PRO A 309 28.79 22.79 -32.03
N GLY A 310 28.93 21.58 -32.57
CA GLY A 310 30.10 20.72 -32.36
C GLY A 310 29.97 19.69 -31.24
N HIS A 311 28.95 19.80 -30.38
CA HIS A 311 28.63 18.79 -29.37
C HIS A 311 27.54 17.84 -29.85
N VAL A 312 27.95 16.79 -30.57
CA VAL A 312 27.04 15.78 -31.15
C VAL A 312 26.13 15.14 -30.09
N VAL A 313 24.86 15.00 -30.42
CA VAL A 313 23.84 14.35 -29.58
C VAL A 313 23.35 13.06 -30.25
N PRO A 314 23.83 11.88 -29.84
CA PRO A 314 23.40 10.62 -30.41
C PRO A 314 21.89 10.38 -30.21
N SER A 315 21.30 9.55 -31.08
CA SER A 315 19.95 9.04 -30.84
C SER A 315 19.88 8.24 -29.53
N ASP A 316 18.76 8.38 -28.84
CA ASP A 316 18.45 7.78 -27.53
C ASP A 316 19.38 8.20 -26.39
N SER A 317 20.22 9.21 -26.61
CA SER A 317 21.01 9.82 -25.54
C SER A 317 20.11 10.60 -24.57
N ILE A 318 20.48 10.55 -23.29
CA ILE A 318 19.79 11.25 -22.21
C ILE A 318 20.69 12.40 -21.75
N GLN A 319 20.15 13.61 -21.76
CA GLN A 319 20.82 14.79 -21.21
C GLN A 319 20.04 15.34 -20.04
N ILE A 320 20.75 16.07 -19.18
CA ILE A 320 20.25 16.50 -17.88
C ILE A 320 20.25 18.03 -17.85
N VAL A 321 19.11 18.61 -17.46
CA VAL A 321 19.00 19.99 -17.02
C VAL A 321 18.89 19.97 -15.49
N GLU A 322 19.88 20.56 -14.83
CA GLU A 322 19.97 20.54 -13.38
C GLU A 322 18.88 21.41 -12.74
N ASN A 323 18.36 20.96 -11.58
CA ASN A 323 17.39 21.70 -10.76
C ASN A 323 16.04 22.05 -11.42
N GLU A 324 15.70 21.43 -12.55
CA GLU A 324 14.41 21.61 -13.24
C GLU A 324 13.52 20.33 -13.19
N GLY A 325 13.76 19.45 -12.21
CA GLY A 325 12.88 18.32 -11.89
C GLY A 325 11.78 18.66 -10.88
N MET A 326 11.14 17.64 -10.30
CA MET A 326 10.12 17.82 -9.26
C MET A 326 10.73 18.31 -7.95
N PRO A 327 10.03 19.16 -7.18
CA PRO A 327 10.44 19.50 -5.83
C PRO A 327 10.32 18.30 -4.88
N GLN A 328 11.21 18.22 -3.90
CA GLN A 328 11.15 17.18 -2.88
C GLN A 328 10.06 17.48 -1.84
N TYR A 329 9.31 16.45 -1.44
CA TYR A 329 8.30 16.60 -0.39
C TYR A 329 8.94 17.08 0.92
N LYS A 330 8.31 18.09 1.56
CA LYS A 330 8.81 18.83 2.75
C LYS A 330 10.07 19.70 2.52
N ARG A 331 10.77 19.55 1.40
CA ARG A 331 11.94 20.36 1.02
C ARG A 331 11.73 20.99 -0.36
N PRO A 332 10.84 21.98 -0.48
CA PRO A 332 10.41 22.52 -1.77
C PRO A 332 11.51 23.28 -2.53
N PHE A 333 12.60 23.66 -1.86
CA PHE A 333 13.75 24.33 -2.48
C PHE A 333 14.70 23.34 -3.17
N ASP A 334 14.69 22.07 -2.74
CA ASP A 334 15.48 21.02 -3.36
C ASP A 334 14.65 20.40 -4.49
N LYS A 335 15.14 20.52 -5.72
CA LYS A 335 14.50 19.97 -6.92
C LYS A 335 15.37 18.86 -7.51
N GLY A 336 14.73 17.87 -8.12
CA GLY A 336 15.43 16.91 -8.96
C GLY A 336 15.86 17.51 -10.30
N HIS A 337 16.10 16.64 -11.28
CA HIS A 337 16.57 17.03 -12.59
C HIS A 337 15.55 16.76 -13.69
N LEU A 338 15.62 17.52 -14.79
CA LEU A 338 14.90 17.24 -16.02
C LEU A 338 15.81 16.44 -16.97
N LEU A 339 15.45 15.19 -17.22
CA LEU A 339 16.10 14.30 -18.17
C LEU A 339 15.39 14.37 -19.52
N ILE A 340 16.13 14.74 -20.55
CA ILE A 340 15.63 14.85 -21.91
C ILE A 340 16.23 13.70 -22.70
N ARG A 341 15.37 12.78 -23.13
CA ARG A 341 15.74 11.71 -24.06
C ARG A 341 15.58 12.23 -25.48
N PHE A 342 16.69 12.35 -26.19
CA PHE A 342 16.69 12.81 -27.57
C PHE A 342 16.53 11.63 -28.52
N LYS A 343 15.61 11.77 -29.48
CA LYS A 343 15.48 10.85 -30.62
C LYS A 343 15.88 11.61 -31.88
N VAL A 344 16.84 11.08 -32.65
CA VAL A 344 17.27 11.73 -33.88
C VAL A 344 16.47 11.17 -35.05
N GLU A 345 15.78 12.05 -35.76
CA GLU A 345 15.08 11.73 -37.01
C GLU A 345 16.03 11.94 -38.19
N PHE A 346 16.28 10.84 -38.90
CA PHE A 346 17.04 10.84 -40.14
C PHE A 346 16.17 11.33 -41.30
N PRO A 347 16.76 12.00 -42.30
CA PRO A 347 16.04 12.38 -43.51
C PRO A 347 15.51 11.14 -44.25
N GLN A 348 14.47 11.33 -45.05
CA GLN A 348 13.89 10.27 -45.88
C GLN A 348 14.91 9.74 -46.91
N ASN A 349 14.68 8.52 -47.40
CA ASN A 349 15.49 7.94 -48.47
C ASN A 349 15.45 8.87 -49.71
N HIS A 350 16.60 8.99 -50.39
CA HIS A 350 16.77 9.86 -51.57
C HIS A 350 16.51 11.36 -51.32
N PHE A 351 16.77 11.87 -50.11
CA PHE A 351 16.53 13.29 -49.79
C PHE A 351 17.35 14.30 -50.61
N LYS A 352 18.46 13.88 -51.24
CA LYS A 352 19.34 14.72 -52.08
C LYS A 352 20.02 13.95 -53.19
N ASP A 353 20.49 14.69 -54.19
CA ASP A 353 21.25 14.19 -55.34
C ASP A 353 22.62 13.61 -54.93
N GLU A 354 23.13 12.68 -55.73
CA GLU A 354 24.40 11.97 -55.49
C GLU A 354 25.60 12.91 -55.34
N GLN A 355 25.63 14.04 -56.07
CA GLN A 355 26.69 15.04 -55.96
C GLN A 355 26.71 15.71 -54.59
N THR A 356 25.54 15.97 -53.99
CA THR A 356 25.43 16.58 -52.66
C THR A 356 25.79 15.57 -51.58
N LEU A 357 25.49 14.28 -51.79
CA LEU A 357 25.89 13.21 -50.88
C LEU A 357 27.42 13.05 -50.84
N LYS A 358 28.13 13.21 -51.96
CA LYS A 358 29.61 13.22 -52.00
C LYS A 358 30.20 14.39 -51.22
N LEU A 359 29.55 15.57 -51.23
CA LEU A 359 29.94 16.71 -50.39
C LEU A 359 29.66 16.45 -48.91
N LEU A 360 28.58 15.74 -48.58
CA LEU A 360 28.30 15.37 -47.20
C LEU A 360 29.32 14.36 -46.67
N GLU A 361 29.82 13.46 -47.52
CA GLU A 361 30.86 12.50 -47.19
C GLU A 361 32.21 13.15 -46.86
N THR A 362 32.56 14.28 -47.49
CA THR A 362 33.79 15.01 -47.13
C THR A 362 33.71 15.73 -45.79
N LEU A 363 32.51 16.00 -45.28
CA LEU A 363 32.28 16.67 -44.01
C LEU A 363 32.16 15.71 -42.82
N LEU A 364 31.88 14.43 -43.08
CA LEU A 364 31.73 13.38 -42.08
C LEU A 364 33.02 12.54 -41.94
N PRO A 365 33.15 11.72 -40.86
CA PRO A 365 34.26 10.79 -40.73
C PRO A 365 34.36 9.87 -41.96
N ALA A 366 35.60 9.61 -42.40
CA ALA A 366 35.86 8.76 -43.56
C ALA A 366 35.27 7.35 -43.37
N ARG A 367 34.73 6.79 -44.45
CA ARG A 367 34.27 5.39 -44.44
C ARG A 367 35.45 4.48 -44.10
N PRO A 368 35.24 3.43 -43.30
CA PRO A 368 36.27 2.42 -43.09
C PRO A 368 36.64 1.80 -44.45
N GLU A 369 37.94 1.55 -44.65
CA GLU A 369 38.41 0.87 -45.86
C GLU A 369 37.83 -0.54 -45.90
N PHE A 370 37.07 -0.83 -46.97
CA PHE A 370 36.58 -2.17 -47.23
C PHE A 370 37.61 -2.89 -48.11
N VAL A 371 38.21 -3.94 -47.56
CA VAL A 371 39.03 -4.88 -48.33
C VAL A 371 38.17 -6.12 -48.59
N MET A 372 37.89 -6.38 -49.86
CA MET A 372 37.14 -7.58 -50.24
C MET A 372 37.97 -8.83 -49.91
N PRO A 373 37.47 -9.75 -49.07
CA PRO A 373 38.18 -10.98 -48.78
C PRO A 373 38.30 -11.81 -50.06
N THR A 374 39.46 -12.43 -50.28
CA THR A 374 39.71 -13.32 -51.42
C THR A 374 39.83 -14.76 -50.93
N GLY A 375 38.96 -15.64 -51.43
CA GLY A 375 38.94 -17.06 -51.09
C GLY A 375 37.70 -17.77 -51.64
N ASP A 376 37.74 -19.10 -51.66
CA ASP A 376 36.68 -19.94 -52.25
C ASP A 376 35.34 -19.91 -51.47
N ASN A 377 35.34 -19.32 -50.27
CA ASN A 377 34.18 -19.25 -49.36
C ASN A 377 33.65 -17.80 -49.20
N VAL A 378 33.75 -16.95 -50.22
CA VAL A 378 33.24 -15.57 -50.20
C VAL A 378 32.07 -15.45 -51.17
N GLU A 379 30.90 -15.10 -50.64
CA GLU A 379 29.68 -14.84 -51.42
C GLU A 379 29.22 -13.39 -51.19
N GLU A 380 28.87 -12.70 -52.27
CA GLU A 380 28.24 -11.38 -52.21
C GLU A 380 26.73 -11.55 -51.98
N VAL A 381 26.20 -10.90 -50.95
CA VAL A 381 24.78 -10.92 -50.62
C VAL A 381 24.26 -9.50 -50.47
N ASP A 382 23.08 -9.24 -51.04
CA ASP A 382 22.40 -7.97 -50.89
C ASP A 382 21.67 -7.89 -49.54
N LEU A 383 21.82 -6.77 -48.84
CA LEU A 383 21.10 -6.49 -47.61
C LEU A 383 19.70 -5.94 -47.97
N ASN A 384 18.66 -6.72 -47.69
CA ASN A 384 17.27 -6.30 -47.85
C ASN A 384 16.67 -5.83 -46.52
N ASP A 385 15.70 -4.91 -46.60
CA ASP A 385 14.93 -4.48 -45.44
C ASP A 385 14.15 -5.67 -44.85
N HIS A 386 14.24 -5.85 -43.53
CA HIS A 386 13.51 -6.90 -42.84
C HIS A 386 12.04 -6.48 -42.64
N HIS A 387 11.12 -7.08 -43.39
CA HIS A 387 9.69 -7.00 -43.10
C HIS A 387 9.26 -8.18 -42.20
N PRO A 388 8.68 -7.94 -41.01
CA PRO A 388 8.30 -9.00 -40.06
C PRO A 388 7.33 -10.06 -40.61
N THR A 389 6.70 -9.80 -41.76
CA THR A 389 5.76 -10.69 -42.44
C THR A 389 6.42 -11.75 -43.32
N ASP A 390 7.70 -11.60 -43.65
CA ASP A 390 8.33 -12.36 -44.74
C ASP A 390 8.68 -13.81 -44.34
N TYR A 391 8.65 -14.13 -43.04
CA TYR A 391 9.01 -15.46 -42.51
C TYR A 391 7.81 -16.33 -42.08
N ASN A 392 6.57 -15.84 -42.17
CA ASN A 392 5.38 -16.64 -41.82
C ASN A 392 4.82 -17.47 -42.99
N ALA A 393 5.44 -17.42 -44.18
CA ALA A 393 4.90 -18.06 -45.39
C ALA A 393 5.43 -19.46 -45.70
N THR A 394 6.36 -20.01 -44.91
CA THR A 394 7.06 -21.28 -45.24
C THR A 394 6.93 -22.39 -44.19
N GLN A 395 5.91 -22.36 -43.32
CA GLN A 395 5.68 -23.42 -42.33
C GLN A 395 4.36 -24.21 -42.49
N GLU A 396 3.71 -24.14 -43.65
CA GLU A 396 2.54 -24.97 -43.97
C GLU A 396 2.57 -25.52 -45.41
N SER A 397 3.58 -26.32 -45.76
CA SER A 397 3.48 -27.28 -46.85
C SER A 397 4.71 -28.19 -46.85
N ASP A 398 4.62 -29.35 -46.22
CA ASP A 398 5.27 -30.61 -46.64
C ASP A 398 5.06 -31.65 -45.54
N ASP A 399 3.88 -32.28 -45.56
CA ASP A 399 3.63 -33.59 -44.96
C ASP A 399 2.67 -34.34 -45.89
N ASP A 400 3.14 -34.62 -47.12
CA ASP A 400 2.54 -35.57 -48.05
C ASP A 400 3.55 -36.69 -48.31
N ASP A 401 3.44 -37.79 -47.56
CA ASP A 401 3.97 -39.10 -47.96
C ASP A 401 3.06 -40.23 -47.42
N GLU A 402 2.22 -40.78 -48.30
CA GLU A 402 1.46 -42.03 -48.11
C GLU A 402 2.37 -43.27 -47.97
N PRO A 403 1.86 -44.44 -47.52
CA PRO A 403 1.48 -45.45 -48.52
C PRO A 403 0.30 -46.38 -48.16
N HIS A 404 -0.57 -46.58 -49.16
CA HIS A 404 -1.31 -47.80 -49.56
C HIS A 404 -2.17 -48.60 -48.56
N GLY A 405 -3.47 -48.68 -48.88
CA GLY A 405 -4.35 -49.80 -48.49
C GLY A 405 -5.66 -49.82 -49.30
N ALA A 406 -5.87 -50.86 -50.11
CA ALA A 406 -6.89 -50.93 -51.15
C ALA A 406 -8.28 -51.46 -50.70
N ARG A 407 -9.30 -51.08 -51.50
CA ARG A 407 -10.64 -51.71 -51.71
C ARG A 407 -11.67 -51.41 -50.61
N VAL A 408 -12.98 -51.26 -50.84
CA VAL A 408 -13.91 -51.68 -51.91
C VAL A 408 -15.14 -50.75 -51.83
N GLY A 409 -15.84 -50.53 -52.94
CA GLY A 409 -17.07 -49.74 -52.96
C GLY A 409 -18.31 -50.47 -52.44
N CYS A 410 -19.34 -49.69 -52.10
CA CYS A 410 -20.73 -50.04 -52.39
C CYS A 410 -21.59 -48.77 -52.38
N ALA A 411 -22.56 -48.74 -53.29
CA ALA A 411 -23.48 -47.66 -53.52
C ALA A 411 -24.71 -47.71 -52.60
N GLN A 412 -25.45 -46.60 -52.66
CA GLN A 412 -26.91 -46.47 -52.66
C GLN A 412 -27.64 -45.94 -51.40
N GLN A 413 -28.42 -44.90 -51.74
CA GLN A 413 -29.63 -44.31 -51.16
C GLN A 413 -29.47 -43.22 -50.10
#